data_AF-A0A7T7M9H7-F1
#
_entry.id   AF-A0A7T7M9H7-F1
#
_cell.length_a   1.000
_cell.length_b   1.000
_cell.length_c   1.000
_cell.angle_alpha   90.00
_cell.angle_beta   90.00
_cell.angle_gamma   90.00
#
_symmetry.space_group_name_H-M   'P 1'
#
loop_
_entity.id
_entity.type
_entity.pdbx_description
1 polymer ?
#
loop_
_entity_poly.entity_id
_entity_poly.type
_entity_poly.pdbx_seq_one_letter_code
_entity_poly.pdbx_strand_id
1 'polypeptide(L)'
;MWSLVDDRLIYLAPTRKPVGWGTDRAAGRERLYDAPATPLEQLLATDALTAREEDELVVYRDSLNPAKIARRIHDLQTSLIMQAKTKTDELYAAQVPNALPDVTNGIRVKKAS
;
A
#
# COMPACT_ATOMS: atom_id res chain seq x y z
N MET A 1 1.51 -4.65 -14.55
CA MET A 1 1.96 -4.56 -13.14
C MET A 1 0.84 -4.94 -12.19
N TRP A 2 -0.36 -4.37 -12.35
CA TRP A 2 -1.52 -4.68 -11.50
C TRP A 2 -1.82 -6.18 -11.36
N SER A 3 -1.82 -6.95 -12.46
CA SER A 3 -2.01 -8.40 -12.37
C SER A 3 -1.04 -9.11 -11.41
N LEU A 4 0.25 -8.73 -11.40
CA LEU A 4 1.24 -9.30 -10.48
C LEU A 4 0.99 -8.90 -9.02
N VAL A 5 0.49 -7.68 -8.81
CA VAL A 5 0.13 -7.18 -7.49
C VAL A 5 -1.11 -7.93 -6.99
N ASP A 6 -2.11 -8.12 -7.86
CA ASP A 6 -3.32 -8.88 -7.55
C ASP A 6 -2.98 -10.33 -7.22
N ASP A 7 -2.13 -10.99 -8.03
CA ASP A 7 -1.64 -12.34 -7.74
C ASP A 7 -1.01 -12.43 -6.35
N ARG A 8 -0.13 -11.47 -6.02
CA ARG A 8 0.50 -11.41 -4.70
C ARG A 8 -0.51 -11.19 -3.58
N LEU A 9 -1.45 -10.26 -3.75
CA LEU A 9 -2.38 -9.88 -2.69
C LEU A 9 -3.47 -10.92 -2.45
N ILE A 10 -3.98 -11.54 -3.50
CA ILE A 10 -5.10 -12.48 -3.42
C ILE A 10 -4.61 -13.87 -2.96
N TYR A 11 -3.50 -14.34 -3.52
CA TYR A 11 -3.10 -15.73 -3.41
C TYR A 11 -1.96 -15.97 -2.40
N LEU A 12 -1.13 -14.95 -2.11
CA LEU A 12 0.14 -15.15 -1.42
C LEU A 12 0.33 -14.30 -0.16
N ALA A 13 -0.53 -13.30 0.08
CA ALA A 13 -0.39 -12.37 1.19
C ALA A 13 -1.49 -12.57 2.24
N PRO A 14 -1.16 -13.10 3.43
CA PRO A 14 -2.11 -13.19 4.52
C PRO A 14 -2.58 -11.80 4.97
N THR A 15 -3.87 -11.65 5.18
CA THR A 15 -4.50 -10.43 5.72
C THR A 15 -5.31 -10.77 6.96
N ARG A 16 -5.50 -9.78 7.84
CA ARG A 16 -6.41 -9.89 8.99
C ARG A 16 -7.64 -9.03 8.72
N LYS A 17 -8.83 -9.55 8.97
CA LYS A 17 -10.10 -8.84 8.88
C LYS A 17 -10.64 -8.55 10.27
N PRO A 18 -11.28 -7.38 10.45
CA PRO A 18 -11.91 -7.08 11.72
C PRO A 18 -13.20 -7.90 11.87
N VAL A 19 -13.30 -8.65 12.97
CA VAL A 19 -14.44 -9.55 13.25
C VAL A 19 -15.40 -9.02 14.31
N GLY A 20 -14.99 -8.00 15.07
CA GLY A 20 -15.83 -7.49 16.14
C GLY A 20 -15.19 -6.39 16.96
N TRP A 21 -15.71 -6.22 18.16
CA TRP A 21 -15.23 -5.29 19.17
C TRP A 21 -15.09 -6.02 20.50
N GLY A 22 -13.99 -5.76 21.20
CA GLY A 22 -13.72 -6.20 22.55
C GLY A 22 -13.51 -5.00 23.46
N THR A 23 -13.09 -5.29 24.68
CA THR A 23 -12.75 -4.28 25.69
C THR A 23 -11.27 -4.45 26.04
N ASP A 24 -10.50 -3.37 25.96
CA ASP A 24 -9.09 -3.37 26.35
C ASP A 24 -8.92 -3.38 27.88
N ARG A 25 -7.67 -3.45 28.35
CA ARG A 25 -7.35 -3.45 29.78
C ARG A 25 -7.76 -2.18 30.53
N ALA A 26 -7.96 -1.06 29.82
CA ALA A 26 -8.38 0.22 30.37
C ALA A 26 -9.91 0.44 30.23
N ALA A 27 -10.68 -0.62 29.93
CA ALA A 27 -12.11 -0.56 29.63
C ALA A 27 -12.48 0.25 28.38
N GLY A 28 -11.51 0.51 27.49
CA GLY A 28 -11.69 1.13 26.18
C GLY A 28 -12.14 0.14 25.11
N ARG A 29 -12.68 0.65 24.01
CA ARG A 29 -13.19 -0.16 22.90
C ARG A 29 -12.04 -0.61 21.99
N GLU A 30 -11.82 -1.91 21.88
CA GLU A 30 -10.74 -2.50 21.08
C GLU A 30 -11.27 -3.26 19.86
N ARG A 31 -10.62 -3.12 18.70
CA ARG A 31 -11.00 -3.87 17.49
C ARG A 31 -10.46 -5.29 17.56
N LEU A 32 -11.34 -6.28 17.39
CA LEU A 32 -10.92 -7.69 17.31
C LEU A 32 -10.70 -8.09 15.85
N TYR A 33 -9.64 -8.85 15.62
CA TYR A 33 -9.26 -9.35 14.31
C TYR A 33 -9.16 -10.87 14.31
N ASP A 34 -9.47 -11.48 13.18
CA ASP A 34 -9.23 -12.90 12.93
C ASP A 34 -7.74 -13.28 12.94
N ALA A 35 -7.50 -14.58 12.76
CA ALA A 35 -6.18 -15.08 12.42
C ALA A 35 -5.84 -14.70 10.97
N PRO A 36 -4.56 -14.39 10.67
CA PRO A 36 -4.14 -14.08 9.30
C PRO A 36 -4.47 -15.22 8.33
N ALA A 37 -5.12 -14.89 7.22
CA ALA A 37 -5.38 -15.79 6.09
C ALA A 37 -5.32 -15.03 4.77
N THR A 38 -4.89 -15.68 3.70
CA THR A 38 -4.96 -15.10 2.35
C THR A 38 -6.42 -14.89 1.93
N PRO A 39 -6.72 -13.90 1.07
CA PRO A 39 -8.06 -13.75 0.51
C PRO A 39 -8.58 -15.02 -0.18
N LEU A 40 -7.71 -15.79 -0.85
CA LEU A 40 -8.10 -17.10 -1.40
C LEU A 40 -8.53 -18.07 -0.30
N GLU A 41 -7.74 -18.25 0.77
CA GLU A 41 -8.12 -19.13 1.89
C GLU A 41 -9.45 -18.72 2.52
N GLN A 42 -9.70 -17.41 2.64
CA GLN A 42 -10.98 -16.90 3.14
C GLN A 42 -12.14 -17.26 2.19
N LEU A 43 -11.93 -17.19 0.88
CA LEU A 43 -12.93 -17.56 -0.12
C LEU A 43 -13.22 -19.06 -0.12
N LEU A 44 -12.18 -19.89 -0.03
CA LEU A 44 -12.29 -21.36 0.05
C LEU A 44 -12.98 -21.83 1.33
N ALA A 45 -13.02 -21.00 2.38
CA ALA A 45 -13.75 -21.30 3.61
C ALA A 45 -15.26 -20.99 3.51
N THR A 46 -15.76 -20.54 2.36
CA THR A 46 -17.18 -20.24 2.11
C THR A 46 -17.80 -21.25 1.16
N ASP A 47 -19.12 -21.43 1.23
CA ASP A 47 -19.87 -22.27 0.28
C ASP A 47 -20.20 -21.56 -1.05
N ALA A 48 -19.45 -20.50 -1.39
CA ALA A 48 -19.74 -19.66 -2.55
C ALA A 48 -19.24 -20.24 -3.88
N LEU A 49 -18.32 -21.22 -3.83
CA LEU A 49 -17.67 -21.79 -5.01
C LEU A 49 -18.16 -23.21 -5.27
N THR A 50 -18.10 -23.61 -6.53
CA THR A 50 -18.21 -25.02 -6.90
C THR A 50 -16.87 -25.74 -6.70
N ALA A 51 -16.88 -27.05 -6.49
CA ALA A 51 -15.66 -27.85 -6.32
C ALA A 51 -14.65 -27.69 -7.48
N ARG A 52 -15.15 -27.46 -8.71
CA ARG A 52 -14.29 -27.18 -9.88
C ARG A 52 -13.58 -25.84 -9.76
N GLU A 53 -14.28 -24.80 -9.33
CA GLU A 53 -13.69 -23.45 -9.18
C GLU A 53 -12.66 -23.42 -8.05
N GLU A 54 -12.91 -24.14 -6.95
CA GLU A 54 -11.93 -24.31 -5.88
C GLU A 54 -10.64 -24.96 -6.39
N ASP A 55 -10.76 -26.06 -7.14
CA ASP A 55 -9.61 -26.77 -7.72
C ASP A 55 -8.83 -25.88 -8.68
N GLU A 56 -9.52 -25.16 -9.58
CA GLU A 56 -8.90 -24.22 -10.52
C GLU A 56 -8.09 -23.13 -9.81
N LEU A 57 -8.65 -22.55 -8.73
CA LEU A 57 -7.97 -21.50 -7.95
C LEU A 57 -6.77 -22.03 -7.16
N VAL A 58 -6.88 -23.25 -6.61
CA VAL A 58 -5.79 -23.92 -5.90
C VAL A 58 -4.65 -24.26 -6.85
N VAL A 59 -4.96 -24.86 -8.00
CA VAL A 59 -3.97 -25.15 -9.05
C VAL A 59 -3.31 -23.87 -9.54
N TYR A 60 -4.07 -22.80 -9.74
CA TYR A 60 -3.52 -21.50 -10.13
C TYR A 60 -2.56 -20.96 -9.06
N ARG A 61 -2.97 -20.92 -7.78
CA ARG A 61 -2.10 -20.50 -6.67
C ARG A 61 -0.79 -21.26 -6.67
N ASP A 62 -0.85 -22.57 -6.80
CA ASP A 62 0.31 -23.46 -6.69
C ASP A 62 1.26 -23.31 -7.89
N SER A 63 0.77 -22.77 -9.01
CA SER A 63 1.59 -22.41 -10.17
C SER A 63 2.41 -21.12 -9.97
N LEU A 64 2.05 -20.28 -8.98
CA LEU A 64 2.68 -18.99 -8.77
C LEU A 64 4.07 -19.14 -8.11
N ASN A 65 5.01 -18.29 -8.55
CA ASN A 65 6.33 -18.18 -7.92
C ASN A 65 6.47 -16.83 -7.20
N PRO A 66 6.40 -16.79 -5.86
CA PRO A 66 6.44 -15.54 -5.10
C PRO A 66 7.68 -14.69 -5.37
N ALA A 67 8.85 -15.32 -5.50
CA ALA A 67 10.11 -14.61 -5.73
C ALA A 67 10.16 -13.99 -7.14
N LYS A 68 9.66 -14.70 -8.16
CA LYS A 68 9.57 -14.19 -9.52
C LYS A 68 8.59 -13.00 -9.61
N ILE A 69 7.44 -13.11 -8.94
CA ILE A 69 6.45 -12.04 -8.87
C ILE A 69 7.05 -10.80 -8.20
N ALA A 70 7.67 -10.95 -7.03
CA ALA A 70 8.29 -9.85 -6.30
C ALA A 70 9.36 -9.12 -7.13
N ARG A 71 10.24 -9.88 -7.81
CA ARG A 71 11.25 -9.31 -8.70
C ARG A 71 10.63 -8.51 -9.83
N ARG A 72 9.61 -9.07 -10.50
CA ARG A 72 8.97 -8.40 -11.63
C ARG A 72 8.23 -7.13 -11.21
N ILE A 73 7.59 -7.13 -10.04
CA ILE A 73 6.99 -5.91 -9.46
C ILE A 73 8.07 -4.85 -9.24
N HIS A 74 9.19 -5.22 -8.62
CA HIS A 74 10.29 -4.29 -8.35
C HIS A 74 10.89 -3.69 -9.62
N ASP A 75 11.15 -4.51 -10.64
CA ASP A 75 11.69 -4.04 -11.92
C ASP A 75 10.74 -3.03 -12.59
N LEU A 76 9.43 -3.32 -12.58
CA LEU A 76 8.41 -2.44 -13.14
C LEU A 76 8.30 -1.13 -12.35
N GLN A 77 8.30 -1.19 -11.01
CA GLN A 77 8.32 0.00 -10.16
C GLN A 77 9.53 0.88 -10.43
N THR A 78 10.71 0.27 -10.54
CA THR A 78 11.96 0.98 -10.83
C THR A 78 11.88 1.69 -12.18
N SER A 79 11.40 1.00 -13.22
CA SER A 79 11.19 1.60 -14.54
C SER A 79 10.22 2.79 -14.49
N LEU A 80 9.10 2.65 -13.77
CA LEU A 80 8.10 3.72 -13.65
C LEU A 80 8.65 4.94 -12.90
N ILE A 81 9.42 4.73 -11.83
CA ILE A 81 10.08 5.81 -11.09
C ILE A 81 11.05 6.56 -12.01
N MET A 82 11.87 5.84 -12.77
CA MET A 82 12.82 6.47 -13.69
C MET A 82 12.12 7.28 -14.79
N GLN A 83 11.01 6.78 -15.33
CA GLN A 83 10.22 7.51 -16.33
C GLN A 83 9.54 8.76 -15.76
N ALA A 84 9.11 8.71 -14.50
CA ALA A 84 8.43 9.84 -13.86
C ALA A 84 9.42 10.91 -13.34
N LYS A 85 10.68 10.53 -13.07
CA LYS A 85 11.66 11.35 -12.34
C LYS A 85 11.73 12.79 -12.83
N THR A 86 12.07 13.02 -14.09
CA THR A 86 12.31 14.37 -14.63
C THR A 86 11.08 15.27 -14.43
N LYS A 87 9.89 14.76 -14.75
CA LYS A 87 8.64 15.51 -14.61
C LYS A 87 8.34 15.83 -13.15
N THR A 88 8.60 14.89 -12.24
CA THR A 88 8.43 15.13 -10.79
C THR A 88 9.40 16.18 -10.28
N ASP A 89 10.66 16.14 -10.71
CA ASP A 89 11.68 17.12 -10.34
C ASP A 89 11.33 18.54 -10.85
N GLU A 90 10.85 18.65 -12.10
CA GLU A 90 10.39 19.92 -12.68
C GLU A 90 9.20 20.52 -11.92
N LEU A 91 8.19 19.70 -11.61
CA LEU A 91 7.03 20.14 -10.82
C LEU A 91 7.44 20.59 -9.42
N TYR A 92 8.37 19.89 -8.79
CA TYR A 92 8.90 20.26 -7.49
C TYR A 92 9.62 21.60 -7.54
N ALA A 93 10.50 21.80 -8.53
CA ALA A 93 11.21 23.06 -8.73
C ALA A 93 10.25 24.25 -8.97
N ALA A 94 9.15 24.03 -9.68
CA ALA A 94 8.12 25.06 -9.92
C ALA A 94 7.29 25.40 -8.65
N GLN A 95 7.18 24.48 -7.68
CA GLN A 95 6.45 24.69 -6.44
C GLN A 95 7.26 25.39 -5.36
N VAL A 96 8.58 25.30 -5.39
CA VAL A 96 9.45 26.02 -4.45
C VAL A 96 9.45 27.51 -4.83
N PRO A 97 9.02 28.43 -3.94
CA PRO A 97 9.13 29.85 -4.22
C PRO A 97 10.60 30.20 -4.45
N ASN A 98 10.90 30.79 -5.61
CA ASN A 98 12.27 31.17 -6.00
C ASN A 98 12.83 32.33 -5.15
N ALA A 99 12.00 32.95 -4.31
CA ALA A 99 12.38 34.01 -3.39
C ALA A 99 12.29 33.51 -1.94
N LEU A 100 13.35 33.76 -1.17
CA LEU A 100 13.32 33.60 0.28
C LEU A 100 12.13 34.41 0.85
N PRO A 101 11.43 33.92 1.88
CA PRO A 101 10.40 34.71 2.55
C PRO A 101 11.02 36.03 3.03
N ASP A 102 10.36 37.14 2.72
CA ASP A 102 10.83 38.47 3.10
C ASP A 102 10.82 38.62 4.63
N VAL A 103 12.01 38.45 5.22
CA VAL A 103 12.26 38.54 6.68
C VAL A 103 12.22 39.98 7.19
N THR A 104 12.11 40.99 6.32
CA THR A 104 12.13 42.40 6.72
C THR A 104 10.78 42.91 7.21
N ASN A 105 9.68 42.21 6.91
CA ASN A 105 8.30 42.59 7.30
C ASN A 105 8.01 42.58 8.82
N GLY A 106 8.97 42.23 9.68
CA GLY A 106 8.82 42.24 11.14
C GLY A 106 9.87 43.06 11.91
N ILE A 107 10.89 43.61 11.24
CA ILE A 107 12.01 44.26 11.92
C ILE A 107 11.74 45.77 12.05
N ARG A 108 11.26 46.21 13.22
CA ARG A 108 11.20 47.64 13.54
C ARG A 108 12.60 48.19 13.78
N VAL A 109 13.21 48.77 12.76
CA VAL A 109 14.48 49.51 12.91
C VAL A 109 14.17 50.89 13.49
N LYS A 110 14.64 51.16 14.73
CA LYS A 110 14.61 52.53 15.28
C LYS A 110 15.59 53.41 14.50
N LYS A 111 15.12 54.53 13.94
CA LYS A 111 16.01 55.58 13.42
C LYS A 111 16.82 56.17 14.58
N ALA A 112 18.15 56.21 14.43
CA ALA A 112 19.03 56.95 15.31
C ALA A 112 18.79 58.46 15.12
N SER A 113 18.76 59.18 16.24
CA SER A 113 18.50 60.62 16.33
C SER A 113 19.73 61.46 15.98
#